data_AF-A0A9N9ARZ3-F1
#
_entry.id   AF-A0A9N9ARZ3-F1
#
_cell.length_a   1.000
_cell.length_b   1.000
_cell.length_c   1.000
_cell.angle_alpha   90.00
_cell.angle_beta   90.00
_cell.angle_gamma   90.00
#
_symmetry.space_group_name_H-M   'P 1'
#
loop_
_entity.id
_entity.type
_entity.pdbx_description
1 polymer ?
#
loop_
_entity_poly.entity_id
_entity_poly.type
_entity_poly.pdbx_seq_one_letter_code
_entity_poly.pdbx_strand_id
1 'polypeptide(L)'
;MLLDPPKAVINLANWVSNPDTTIYIEMITVFVTLNRQELIQDLDFFQIRNIPIAPFVFSRIECMQEILLNGITNPQFTDEMAAYISQNHLNINYFKEIFEQAFNLAYTKFTKHVRQQDALLLFKSIQCFNPQFIRQSTLRHNLSDYSNILEFQHPSNRLIDEWKVYCEMDENFDINNEFNLILENY
;
A
#
# COMPACT_ATOMS: atom_id res chain seq x y z
N MET A 1 -41.58 12.37 30.83
CA MET A 1 -40.52 11.68 31.60
C MET A 1 -39.39 11.39 30.62
N LEU A 2 -38.29 12.15 30.67
CA LEU A 2 -37.11 11.83 29.88
C LEU A 2 -36.45 10.61 30.53
N LEU A 3 -36.34 9.51 29.78
CA LEU A 3 -35.61 8.33 30.24
C LEU A 3 -34.14 8.71 30.43
N ASP A 4 -33.59 8.36 31.59
CA ASP A 4 -32.16 8.54 31.82
C ASP A 4 -31.38 7.77 30.74
N PRO A 5 -30.33 8.39 30.17
CA PRO A 5 -29.56 7.76 29.12
C PRO A 5 -28.93 6.46 29.64
N PRO A 6 -28.83 5.42 28.78
CA PRO A 6 -28.24 4.15 29.17
C PRO A 6 -26.84 4.35 29.76
N LYS A 7 -26.49 3.56 30.78
CA LYS A 7 -25.18 3.63 31.45
C LYS A 7 -23.99 3.58 30.47
N ALA A 8 -24.12 2.85 29.36
CA ALA A 8 -23.11 2.82 28.30
C ALA A 8 -22.93 4.18 27.60
N VAL A 9 -24.02 4.92 27.37
CA VAL A 9 -24.00 6.26 26.78
C VAL A 9 -23.39 7.28 27.74
N ILE A 10 -23.71 7.19 29.03
CA ILE A 10 -23.11 8.04 30.08
C ILE A 10 -21.61 7.74 30.20
N ASN A 11 -21.22 6.47 30.20
CA ASN A 11 -19.81 6.07 30.25
C ASN A 11 -19.04 6.55 29.01
N LEU A 12 -19.62 6.42 27.81
CA LEU A 12 -19.02 6.92 26.58
C LEU A 12 -18.90 8.45 26.61
N ALA A 13 -19.94 9.16 27.05
CA ALA A 13 -19.93 10.62 27.16
C ALA A 13 -18.88 11.10 28.18
N ASN A 14 -18.76 10.44 29.33
CA ASN A 14 -17.74 10.74 30.34
C ASN A 14 -16.33 10.43 29.84
N TRP A 15 -16.18 9.35 29.06
CA TRP A 15 -14.93 8.98 28.43
C TRP A 15 -14.51 10.02 27.38
N VAL A 16 -15.39 10.39 26.46
CA VAL A 16 -15.14 11.44 25.44
C VAL A 16 -14.92 12.81 26.08
N SER A 17 -15.61 13.13 27.18
CA SER A 17 -15.44 14.42 27.88
C SER A 17 -14.13 14.53 28.66
N ASN A 18 -13.34 13.46 28.76
CA ASN A 18 -12.00 13.53 29.29
C ASN A 18 -11.06 14.15 28.24
N PRO A 19 -10.39 15.29 28.53
CA PRO A 19 -9.47 15.95 27.61
C PRO A 19 -8.37 15.02 27.10
N ASP A 20 -7.85 14.14 27.96
CA ASP A 20 -6.84 13.16 27.58
C ASP A 20 -7.38 12.21 26.51
N THR A 21 -8.63 11.78 26.65
CA THR A 21 -9.29 10.85 25.71
C THR A 21 -9.57 11.50 24.36
N THR A 22 -9.95 12.78 24.35
CA THR A 22 -10.11 13.55 23.12
C THR A 22 -8.80 13.59 22.32
N ILE A 23 -7.67 13.83 23.00
CA ILE A 23 -6.34 13.86 22.40
C ILE A 23 -5.97 12.49 21.78
N TYR A 24 -6.28 11.38 22.45
CA TYR A 24 -6.05 10.04 21.88
C TYR A 24 -6.88 9.79 20.61
N ILE A 25 -8.15 10.22 20.60
CA ILE A 25 -9.03 10.08 19.44
C ILE A 25 -8.54 10.91 18.25
N GLU A 26 -8.12 12.14 18.49
CA GLU A 26 -7.56 13.02 17.46
C GLU A 26 -6.29 12.41 16.86
N MET A 27 -5.36 11.95 17.69
CA MET A 27 -4.12 11.31 17.24
C MET A 27 -4.39 10.07 16.36
N ILE A 28 -5.33 9.21 16.77
CA ILE A 28 -5.73 8.04 15.99
C ILE A 28 -6.43 8.47 14.68
N THR A 29 -7.23 9.53 14.71
CA THR A 29 -7.94 10.04 13.52
C THR A 29 -6.96 10.58 12.48
N VAL A 30 -5.96 11.35 12.91
CA VAL A 30 -4.89 11.83 12.02
C VAL A 30 -4.11 10.65 11.45
N PHE A 31 -3.75 9.67 12.28
CA PHE A 31 -3.07 8.44 11.84
C PHE A 31 -3.86 7.69 10.76
N VAL A 32 -5.15 7.43 11.00
CA VAL A 32 -6.01 6.76 10.03
C VAL A 32 -6.13 7.58 8.75
N THR A 33 -6.29 8.90 8.84
CA THR A 33 -6.46 9.77 7.68
C THR A 33 -5.22 9.78 6.78
N LEU A 34 -4.02 9.82 7.37
CA LEU A 34 -2.76 9.78 6.62
C LEU A 34 -2.59 8.46 5.86
N ASN A 35 -2.82 7.35 6.56
CA ASN A 35 -2.63 6.02 5.98
C ASN A 35 -3.79 5.60 5.07
N ARG A 36 -4.94 6.28 5.17
CA ARG A 36 -6.12 6.02 4.33
C ARG A 36 -5.86 6.34 2.87
N GLN A 37 -5.11 7.39 2.54
CA GLN A 37 -4.91 7.78 1.14
C GLN A 37 -4.20 6.69 0.35
N GLU A 38 -3.12 6.14 0.87
CA GLU A 38 -2.40 5.04 0.22
C GLU A 38 -3.26 3.77 0.10
N LEU A 39 -4.04 3.46 1.14
CA LEU A 39 -4.95 2.30 1.14
C LEU A 39 -6.15 2.46 0.19
N ILE A 40 -6.69 3.67 0.04
CA ILE A 40 -7.84 3.94 -0.84
C ILE A 40 -7.43 4.02 -2.30
N GLN A 41 -6.27 4.60 -2.60
CA GLN A 41 -5.77 4.66 -3.98
C GLN A 41 -5.63 3.26 -4.59
N ASP A 42 -5.21 2.28 -3.80
CA ASP A 42 -5.14 0.90 -4.25
C ASP A 42 -6.53 0.25 -4.37
N LEU A 43 -7.45 0.55 -3.45
CA LEU A 43 -8.84 0.07 -3.56
C LEU A 43 -9.53 0.60 -4.82
N ASP A 44 -9.40 1.90 -5.08
CA ASP A 44 -9.93 2.57 -6.27
C ASP A 44 -9.28 2.00 -7.54
N PHE A 45 -7.97 1.71 -7.52
CA PHE A 45 -7.29 1.01 -8.61
C PHE A 45 -7.94 -0.35 -8.92
N PHE A 46 -8.27 -1.14 -7.89
CA PHE A 46 -8.93 -2.44 -8.08
C PHE A 46 -10.43 -2.33 -8.42
N GLN A 47 -11.10 -1.24 -8.05
CA GLN A 47 -12.54 -1.06 -8.24
C GLN A 47 -12.94 -0.32 -9.52
N ILE A 48 -12.14 0.65 -9.98
CA ILE A 48 -12.53 1.57 -11.07
C ILE A 48 -12.62 0.87 -12.43
N ARG A 49 -12.01 -0.32 -12.62
CA ARG A 49 -12.14 -1.05 -13.88
C ARG A 49 -12.28 -2.55 -13.64
N ASN A 50 -13.33 -3.11 -14.23
CA ASN A 50 -13.45 -4.54 -14.53
C ASN A 50 -12.40 -5.01 -15.59
N ILE A 51 -11.30 -4.26 -15.73
CA ILE A 51 -10.17 -4.53 -16.60
C ILE A 51 -8.98 -4.62 -15.67
N PRO A 52 -8.54 -5.84 -15.32
CA PRO A 52 -7.28 -5.98 -14.61
C PRO A 52 -6.20 -5.40 -15.53
N ILE A 53 -5.54 -4.32 -15.13
CA ILE A 53 -4.22 -4.01 -15.69
C ILE A 53 -3.25 -4.97 -15.01
N ALA A 54 -3.42 -6.26 -15.34
CA ALA A 54 -2.72 -7.40 -14.76
C ALA A 54 -1.20 -7.18 -14.61
N PRO A 55 -0.50 -6.49 -15.54
CA PRO A 55 0.91 -6.15 -15.37
C PRO A 55 1.27 -5.28 -14.16
N PHE A 56 0.33 -4.62 -13.49
CA PHE A 56 0.61 -3.71 -12.36
C PHE A 56 0.11 -4.22 -11.01
N VAL A 57 -0.72 -5.27 -11.01
CA VAL A 57 -1.30 -5.83 -9.79
C VAL A 57 -0.22 -6.31 -8.82
N PHE A 58 0.80 -7.02 -9.32
CA PHE A 58 1.86 -7.55 -8.46
C PHE A 58 2.75 -6.45 -7.87
N SER A 59 3.11 -5.42 -8.65
CA SER A 59 3.87 -4.26 -8.13
C SER A 59 3.12 -3.50 -7.05
N ARG A 60 1.80 -3.34 -7.19
CA ARG A 60 0.96 -2.72 -6.15
C ARG A 60 0.95 -3.55 -4.87
N ILE A 61 0.88 -4.88 -5.00
CA ILE A 61 0.98 -5.79 -3.86
C ILE A 61 2.35 -5.68 -3.18
N GLU A 62 3.46 -5.65 -3.93
CA GLU A 62 4.80 -5.45 -3.36
C GLU A 62 4.93 -4.09 -2.66
N CYS A 63 4.47 -3.01 -3.29
CA CYS A 63 4.49 -1.66 -2.71
C CYS A 63 3.69 -1.60 -1.40
N MET A 64 2.48 -2.15 -1.38
CA MET A 64 1.66 -2.25 -0.17
C MET A 64 2.37 -3.07 0.92
N GLN A 65 3.05 -4.15 0.54
CA GLN A 65 3.82 -4.96 1.48
C GLN A 65 4.95 -4.14 2.13
N GLU A 66 5.69 -3.36 1.34
CA GLU A 66 6.77 -2.50 1.82
C GLU A 66 6.26 -1.37 2.73
N ILE A 67 5.15 -0.72 2.35
CA ILE A 67 4.49 0.31 3.17
C ILE A 67 4.13 -0.26 4.55
N LEU A 68 3.49 -1.44 4.57
CA LEU A 68 3.09 -2.09 5.82
C LEU A 68 4.30 -2.49 6.68
N LEU A 69 5.35 -3.05 6.07
CA LEU A 69 6.59 -3.41 6.77
C LEU A 69 7.32 -2.20 7.33
N ASN A 70 7.40 -1.11 6.57
CA ASN A 70 7.99 0.13 7.03
C ASN A 70 7.16 0.75 8.17
N GLY A 71 5.83 0.66 8.11
CA GLY A 71 4.96 1.10 9.20
C GLY A 71 5.12 0.31 10.50
N ILE A 72 5.52 -0.97 10.43
CA ILE A 72 5.86 -1.77 11.61
C ILE A 72 7.15 -1.26 12.26
N THR A 73 8.20 -1.02 11.47
CA THR A 73 9.53 -0.67 12.01
C THR A 73 9.70 0.81 12.32
N ASN A 74 9.00 1.66 11.58
CA ASN A 74 9.09 3.10 11.65
C ASN A 74 7.73 3.75 11.32
N PRO A 75 6.73 3.62 12.22
CA PRO A 75 5.45 4.27 12.02
C PRO A 75 5.65 5.78 11.88
N GLN A 76 5.17 6.36 10.78
CA GLN A 76 5.38 7.77 10.50
C GLN A 76 4.59 8.66 11.47
N PHE A 77 5.24 9.72 11.93
CA PHE A 77 4.62 10.82 12.66
C PHE A 77 4.80 12.08 11.83
N THR A 78 3.70 12.75 11.49
CA THR A 78 3.78 14.04 10.81
C THR A 78 4.21 15.14 11.76
N ASP A 79 4.65 16.26 11.20
CA ASP A 79 4.95 17.47 11.98
C ASP A 79 3.74 17.92 12.81
N GLU A 80 2.52 17.70 12.30
CA GLU A 80 1.28 17.96 13.03
C GLU A 80 1.18 17.06 14.28
N MET A 81 1.35 15.74 14.12
CA MET A 81 1.36 14.83 15.27
C MET A 81 2.47 15.16 16.27
N ALA A 82 3.65 15.52 15.78
CA ALA A 82 4.78 15.92 16.62
C ALA A 82 4.47 17.19 17.41
N ALA A 83 3.83 18.18 16.77
CA ALA A 83 3.37 19.39 17.44
C ALA A 83 2.31 19.08 18.51
N TYR A 84 1.34 18.21 18.20
CA TYR A 84 0.31 17.77 19.15
C TYR A 84 0.88 17.03 20.35
N ILE A 85 1.84 16.12 20.15
CA ILE A 85 2.57 15.41 21.23
C ILE A 85 3.30 16.41 22.12
N SER A 86 4.00 17.36 21.51
CA SER A 86 4.81 18.34 22.23
C SER A 86 3.94 19.28 23.07
N GLN A 87 2.84 19.77 22.51
CA GLN A 87 1.92 20.70 23.17
C GLN A 87 1.19 20.07 24.36
N ASN A 88 0.89 18.76 24.28
CA ASN A 88 0.13 18.05 25.30
C ASN A 88 1.01 17.17 26.21
N HIS A 89 2.34 17.29 26.12
CA HIS A 89 3.32 16.52 26.91
C HIS A 89 3.10 15.00 26.87
N LEU A 90 2.69 14.49 25.72
CA LEU A 90 2.35 13.08 25.56
C LEU A 90 3.59 12.20 25.41
N ASN A 91 3.46 10.94 25.81
CA ASN A 91 4.50 9.94 25.57
C ASN A 91 4.39 9.41 24.13
N ILE A 92 5.30 9.85 23.25
CA ILE A 92 5.37 9.37 21.86
C ILE A 92 5.52 7.85 21.74
N ASN A 93 6.21 7.19 22.70
CA ASN A 93 6.46 5.75 22.64
C ASN A 93 5.16 4.96 22.78
N TYR A 94 4.19 5.47 23.55
CA TYR A 94 2.87 4.85 23.66
C TYR A 94 2.15 4.81 22.30
N PHE A 95 2.20 5.91 21.54
CA PHE A 95 1.60 5.96 20.21
C PHE A 95 2.36 5.14 19.18
N LYS A 96 3.70 5.09 19.27
CA LYS A 96 4.52 4.22 18.42
C LYS A 96 4.11 2.76 18.57
N GLU A 97 3.95 2.27 19.80
CA GLU A 97 3.51 0.89 20.07
C GLU A 97 2.11 0.61 19.50
N ILE A 98 1.18 1.57 19.60
CA ILE A 98 -0.17 1.42 19.03
C ILE A 98 -0.13 1.35 17.51
N PHE A 99 0.61 2.26 16.87
CA PHE A 99 0.71 2.32 15.41
C PHE A 99 1.42 1.09 14.84
N GLU A 100 2.51 0.65 15.48
CA GLU A 100 3.19 -0.60 15.15
C GLU A 100 2.22 -1.80 15.23
N GLN A 101 1.41 -1.90 16.28
CA GLN A 101 0.41 -2.97 16.41
C GLN A 101 -0.66 -2.90 15.31
N ALA A 102 -1.10 -1.69 14.93
CA ALA A 102 -2.04 -1.51 13.83
C ALA A 102 -1.46 -1.97 12.49
N PHE A 103 -0.21 -1.62 12.18
CA PHE A 103 0.49 -2.08 10.98
C PHE A 103 0.74 -3.59 11.00
N ASN A 104 1.14 -4.16 12.14
CA ASN A 104 1.27 -5.61 12.30
C ASN A 104 -0.05 -6.34 12.01
N LEU A 105 -1.16 -5.81 12.51
CA LEU A 105 -2.48 -6.39 12.25
C LEU A 105 -2.86 -6.29 10.76
N ALA A 106 -2.62 -5.14 10.14
CA ALA A 106 -2.87 -4.92 8.72
C ALA A 106 -2.01 -5.86 7.85
N TYR A 107 -0.71 -5.95 8.13
CA TYR A 107 0.23 -6.87 7.47
C TYR A 107 -0.18 -8.33 7.62
N THR A 108 -0.61 -8.74 8.82
CA THR A 108 -1.12 -10.10 9.05
C THR A 108 -2.35 -10.40 8.20
N LYS A 109 -3.29 -9.46 8.09
CA LYS A 109 -4.47 -9.62 7.23
C LYS A 109 -4.11 -9.67 5.75
N PHE A 110 -3.24 -8.75 5.31
CA PHE A 110 -2.73 -8.66 3.94
C PHE A 110 -2.05 -9.96 3.51
N THR A 111 -1.05 -10.42 4.27
CA THR A 111 -0.29 -11.64 3.94
C THR A 111 -1.17 -12.88 3.91
N LYS A 112 -2.18 -12.98 4.79
CA LYS A 112 -3.16 -14.06 4.74
C LYS A 112 -3.95 -14.09 3.43
N HIS A 113 -4.29 -12.93 2.85
CA HIS A 113 -5.01 -12.85 1.59
C HIS A 113 -4.10 -13.10 0.38
N VAL A 114 -2.88 -12.56 0.42
CA VAL A 114 -1.93 -12.64 -0.70
C VAL A 114 -1.30 -14.04 -0.84
N ARG A 115 -0.95 -14.72 0.28
CA ARG A 115 -0.32 -16.05 0.26
C ARG A 115 -1.20 -17.17 -0.30
N GLN A 116 -2.49 -16.93 -0.48
CA GLN A 116 -3.46 -17.97 -0.87
C GLN A 116 -3.75 -17.98 -2.38
N GLN A 117 -3.02 -17.22 -3.20
CA GLN A 117 -3.41 -16.93 -4.58
C GLN A 117 -2.36 -17.40 -5.59
N ASP A 118 -2.61 -18.53 -6.26
CA ASP A 118 -1.81 -18.99 -7.41
C ASP A 118 -1.77 -17.95 -8.55
N ALA A 119 -2.81 -17.12 -8.63
CA ALA A 119 -2.91 -15.99 -9.56
C ALA A 119 -1.78 -14.98 -9.40
N LEU A 120 -1.15 -14.88 -8.23
CA LEU A 120 -0.06 -13.94 -7.98
C LEU A 120 1.18 -14.27 -8.83
N LEU A 121 1.48 -15.56 -9.01
CA LEU A 121 2.57 -16.01 -9.87
C LEU A 121 2.29 -15.66 -11.34
N LEU A 122 1.04 -15.77 -11.76
CA LEU A 122 0.60 -15.35 -13.10
C LEU A 122 0.73 -13.84 -13.26
N PHE A 123 0.27 -13.04 -12.30
CA PHE A 123 0.41 -11.58 -12.36
C PHE A 123 1.87 -11.17 -12.42
N LYS A 124 2.74 -11.78 -11.60
CA LYS A 124 4.19 -11.58 -11.64
C LYS A 124 4.74 -11.87 -13.04
N SER A 125 4.37 -13.02 -13.63
CA SER A 125 4.81 -13.39 -14.99
C SER A 125 4.30 -12.40 -16.05
N ILE A 126 3.05 -11.93 -15.96
CA ILE A 126 2.48 -10.99 -16.93
C ILE A 126 3.24 -9.65 -16.94
N GLN A 127 3.82 -9.23 -15.81
CA GLN A 127 4.56 -7.96 -15.75
C GLN A 127 5.81 -7.95 -16.64
N CYS A 128 6.38 -9.11 -16.99
CA CYS A 128 7.54 -9.17 -17.88
C CYS A 128 7.21 -8.69 -19.31
N PHE A 129 5.93 -8.60 -19.68
CA PHE A 129 5.50 -8.03 -20.96
C PHE A 129 5.30 -6.52 -20.89
N ASN A 130 5.60 -5.87 -19.75
CA ASN A 130 5.56 -4.43 -19.60
C ASN A 130 7.01 -3.88 -19.59
N PRO A 131 7.50 -3.28 -20.71
CA PRO A 131 8.84 -2.73 -20.81
C PRO A 131 9.17 -1.67 -19.75
N GLN A 132 8.17 -0.90 -19.30
CA GLN A 132 8.38 0.09 -18.24
C GLN A 132 8.66 -0.57 -16.88
N PHE A 133 7.96 -1.66 -16.57
CA PHE A 133 8.18 -2.39 -15.33
C PHE A 133 9.59 -2.98 -15.29
N ILE A 134 10.02 -3.58 -16.41
CA ILE A 134 11.39 -4.11 -16.57
C ILE A 134 12.44 -3.02 -16.29
N ARG A 135 12.17 -1.78 -16.72
CA ARG A 135 13.07 -0.62 -16.53
C ARG A 135 13.07 -0.01 -15.13
N GLN A 136 11.89 0.16 -14.52
CA GLN A 136 11.73 0.93 -13.28
C GLN A 136 12.42 0.27 -12.07
N SER A 137 12.66 -1.03 -12.15
CA SER A 137 13.42 -1.74 -11.14
C SER A 137 14.90 -1.36 -11.15
N THR A 138 15.36 -0.78 -10.04
CA THR A 138 16.79 -0.57 -9.77
C THR A 138 17.60 -1.88 -9.77
N LEU A 139 16.92 -3.02 -9.71
CA LEU A 139 17.52 -4.36 -9.76
C LEU A 139 17.64 -4.93 -11.18
N ARG A 140 17.09 -4.27 -12.22
CA ARG A 140 16.99 -4.78 -13.61
C ARG A 140 16.49 -6.22 -13.62
N HIS A 141 15.17 -6.41 -13.64
CA HIS A 141 14.54 -7.73 -13.52
C HIS A 141 15.21 -8.78 -14.42
N ASN A 142 15.71 -9.84 -13.79
CA ASN A 142 16.34 -10.94 -14.49
C ASN A 142 15.24 -11.86 -15.03
N LEU A 143 15.46 -12.49 -16.19
CA LEU A 143 14.56 -13.53 -16.71
C LEU A 143 14.28 -14.61 -15.65
N SER A 144 15.26 -14.90 -14.78
CA SER A 144 15.10 -15.83 -13.65
C SER A 144 14.00 -15.44 -12.65
N ASP A 145 13.67 -14.15 -12.54
CA ASP A 145 12.61 -13.65 -11.65
C ASP A 145 11.21 -14.11 -12.10
N TYR A 146 11.09 -14.50 -13.37
CA TYR A 146 9.87 -15.01 -14.00
C TYR A 146 10.03 -16.48 -14.42
N SER A 147 10.76 -17.28 -13.63
CA SER A 147 10.98 -18.71 -13.86
C SER A 147 9.71 -19.57 -13.94
N ASN A 148 8.54 -19.02 -13.64
CA ASN A 148 7.24 -19.64 -13.92
C ASN A 148 6.96 -19.75 -15.43
N ILE A 149 7.61 -18.93 -16.26
CA ILE A 149 7.61 -19.03 -17.72
C ILE A 149 8.69 -20.04 -18.13
N LEU A 150 8.28 -21.13 -18.76
CA LEU A 150 9.17 -22.26 -19.09
C LEU A 150 10.36 -21.82 -19.95
N GLU A 151 10.13 -20.94 -20.92
CA GLU A 151 11.14 -20.39 -21.82
C GLU A 151 12.20 -19.57 -21.08
N PHE A 152 11.86 -19.02 -19.92
CA PHE A 152 12.75 -18.17 -19.13
C PHE A 152 13.60 -18.98 -18.13
N GLN A 153 13.24 -20.26 -17.89
CA GLN A 153 14.06 -21.16 -17.08
C GLN A 153 15.38 -21.52 -17.80
N HIS A 154 15.33 -21.66 -19.12
CA HIS A 154 16.47 -21.99 -19.97
C HIS A 154 16.48 -21.12 -21.22
N PRO A 155 16.75 -19.80 -21.07
CA PRO A 155 16.59 -18.85 -22.16
C PRO A 155 17.63 -19.09 -23.25
N SER A 156 17.18 -19.06 -24.50
CA SER A 156 18.10 -19.10 -25.65
C SER A 156 18.94 -17.82 -25.72
N ASN A 157 20.12 -17.87 -26.33
CA ASN A 157 20.94 -16.67 -26.57
C ASN A 157 20.14 -15.56 -27.27
N ARG A 158 19.28 -15.93 -28.23
CA ARG A 158 18.41 -14.99 -28.94
C ARG A 158 17.45 -14.27 -27.99
N LEU A 159 16.82 -15.00 -27.06
CA LEU A 159 15.91 -14.43 -26.08
C LEU A 159 16.66 -13.52 -25.09
N ILE A 160 17.86 -13.92 -24.66
CA ILE A 160 18.72 -13.09 -23.80
C ILE A 160 19.05 -11.77 -24.49
N ASP A 161 19.40 -11.81 -25.78
CA ASP A 161 19.74 -10.61 -26.53
C ASP A 161 18.52 -9.73 -26.78
N GLU A 162 17.35 -10.30 -27.06
CA GLU A 162 16.09 -9.56 -27.17
C GLU A 162 15.68 -8.89 -25.84
N TRP A 163 15.81 -9.61 -24.72
CA TRP A 163 15.53 -9.08 -23.37
C TRP A 163 16.39 -7.85 -23.04
N LYS A 164 17.67 -7.87 -23.40
CA LYS A 164 18.57 -6.71 -23.20
C LYS A 164 18.05 -5.47 -23.92
N VAL A 165 17.51 -5.63 -25.13
CA VAL A 165 16.93 -4.50 -25.88
C VAL A 165 15.74 -3.92 -25.11
N TYR A 166 14.81 -4.75 -24.63
CA TYR A 166 13.67 -4.26 -23.84
C TYR A 166 14.09 -3.54 -22.55
N CYS A 167 15.13 -4.01 -21.86
CA CYS A 167 15.69 -3.32 -20.69
C CYS A 167 16.27 -1.93 -21.01
N GLU A 168 16.68 -1.70 -22.26
CA GLU A 168 17.34 -0.47 -22.73
C GLU A 168 16.40 0.44 -23.55
N MET A 169 15.16 0.01 -23.84
CA MET A 169 14.20 0.77 -24.63
C MET A 169 13.63 1.98 -23.88
N ASP A 170 13.95 3.18 -24.35
CA ASP A 170 13.48 4.44 -23.76
C ASP A 170 12.16 4.90 -24.39
N GLU A 171 11.08 4.14 -24.19
CA GLU A 171 9.73 4.63 -24.46
C GLU A 171 9.27 5.52 -23.29
N ASN A 172 9.18 6.83 -23.54
CA ASN A 172 8.57 7.80 -22.63
C ASN A 172 7.05 7.59 -22.61
N PHE A 173 6.59 6.65 -21.80
CA PHE A 173 5.18 6.43 -21.55
C PHE A 173 4.85 7.03 -20.18
N ASP A 174 4.33 8.26 -20.19
CA ASP A 174 3.95 8.95 -18.97
C ASP A 174 2.61 8.38 -18.47
N ILE A 175 2.72 7.49 -17.49
CA ILE A 175 1.62 6.77 -16.85
C ILE A 175 0.53 7.76 -16.43
N ASN A 176 0.88 8.93 -15.89
CA ASN A 176 -0.09 9.92 -15.45
C ASN A 176 -0.81 10.60 -16.62
N ASN A 177 -0.11 10.85 -17.73
CA ASN A 177 -0.71 11.48 -18.91
C ASN A 177 -1.66 10.54 -19.64
N GLU A 178 -1.36 9.24 -19.74
CA GLU A 178 -2.31 8.30 -20.34
C GLU A 178 -3.50 8.00 -19.41
N PHE A 179 -3.29 7.95 -18.09
CA PHE A 179 -4.40 7.89 -17.12
C PHE A 179 -5.35 9.09 -17.28
N ASN A 180 -4.81 10.31 -17.43
CA ASN A 180 -5.62 11.51 -17.68
C ASN A 180 -6.30 11.47 -19.06
N LEU A 181 -5.60 11.05 -20.12
CA LEU A 181 -6.16 10.92 -21.46
C LEU A 181 -7.26 9.85 -21.55
N ILE A 182 -7.17 8.76 -20.79
CA ILE A 182 -8.21 7.72 -20.78
C ILE A 182 -9.41 8.15 -19.93
N LEU A 183 -9.22 9.01 -18.91
CA LEU A 183 -10.29 9.63 -18.13
C LEU A 183 -11.00 10.76 -18.88
N GLU A 184 -10.30 11.48 -19.77
CA GLU A 184 -10.88 12.59 -20.56
C GLU A 184 -11.68 12.12 -21.78
N ASN A 185 -11.52 10.86 -22.21
CA ASN A 185 -12.18 10.32 -23.39
C ASN A 185 -13.46 9.49 -23.10
N TYR A 186 -13.91 9.40 -21.84
CA TYR A 186 -15.18 8.75 -21.45
C TYR A 186 -15.86 9.39 -20.22
#